data_AF-A0A521U1M0-F1
#
_entry.id   AF-A0A521U1M0-F1
#
_cell.length_a   1.000
_cell.length_b   1.000
_cell.length_c   1.000
_cell.angle_alpha   90.00
_cell.angle_beta   90.00
_cell.angle_gamma   90.00
#
_symmetry.space_group_name_H-M   'P 1'
#
loop_
_entity.id
_entity.type
_entity.pdbx_description
1 polymer ?
#
loop_
_entity_poly.entity_id
_entity_poly.type
_entity_poly.pdbx_seq_one_letter_code
_entity_poly.pdbx_strand_id
1 'polypeptide(L)'
;MAQEMYFPPGEPRDEEDPRQLLHEFWRAHDRNQNAAYAERYVTFLPLLGRVTRLSTPEWTAFESLYRREHTRRRLPVGLQVDWMELAASRHRESRPPTSS
;
A
#
# COMPACT_ATOMS: atom_id res chain seq x y z
N MET A 1 -41.72 -7.02 23.12
CA MET A 1 -41.58 -6.21 21.89
C MET A 1 -40.15 -5.71 21.85
N ALA A 2 -39.29 -6.32 21.03
CA ALA A 2 -37.89 -5.90 20.88
C ALA A 2 -37.84 -4.85 19.77
N GLN A 3 -37.34 -3.66 20.07
CA GLN A 3 -37.05 -2.66 19.05
C GLN A 3 -35.83 -3.15 18.29
N GLU A 4 -36.06 -3.68 17.09
CA GLU A 4 -35.02 -4.01 16.13
C GLU A 4 -34.36 -2.69 15.69
N MET A 5 -33.25 -2.32 16.33
CA MET A 5 -32.40 -1.24 15.85
C MET A 5 -31.85 -1.66 14.49
N TYR A 6 -32.41 -1.09 13.43
CA TYR A 6 -31.91 -1.22 12.07
C TYR A 6 -30.58 -0.45 11.97
N PHE A 7 -29.46 -1.18 12.10
CA PHE A 7 -28.16 -0.67 11.67
C PHE A 7 -28.10 -0.86 10.15
N PRO A 8 -28.15 0.22 9.34
CA PRO A 8 -27.93 0.06 7.90
C PRO A 8 -26.57 -0.60 7.69
N PRO A 9 -26.45 -1.57 6.75
CA PRO A 9 -25.15 -2.12 6.42
C PRO A 9 -24.25 -0.95 6.04
N GLY A 10 -23.17 -0.74 6.82
CA GLY A 10 -22.23 0.32 6.53
C GLY A 10 -21.79 0.19 5.07
N GLU A 11 -21.94 1.27 4.31
CA GLU A 11 -21.43 1.30 2.93
C GLU A 11 -19.99 0.78 2.96
N PRO A 12 -19.60 -0.13 2.04
CA PRO A 12 -18.22 -0.57 1.96
C PRO A 12 -17.39 0.68 1.71
N ARG A 13 -16.73 1.16 2.76
CA ARG A 13 -15.81 2.27 2.64
C ARG A 13 -14.67 1.76 1.79
N ASP A 14 -14.53 2.28 0.58
CA ASP A 14 -13.34 2.13 -0.26
C ASP A 14 -12.11 2.84 0.37
N GLU A 15 -12.11 3.03 1.68
CA GLU A 15 -11.01 3.59 2.46
C GLU A 15 -9.94 2.51 2.61
N GLU A 16 -8.85 2.68 1.86
CA GLU A 16 -7.68 1.80 1.90
C GLU A 16 -6.85 2.09 3.17
N ASP A 17 -6.75 1.13 4.09
CA ASP A 17 -5.95 1.29 5.30
C ASP A 17 -4.43 1.15 5.00
N PRO A 18 -3.62 2.20 5.24
CA PRO A 18 -2.17 2.17 5.05
C PRO A 18 -1.46 1.02 5.78
N ARG A 19 -1.95 0.62 6.96
CA ARG A 19 -1.35 -0.47 7.75
C ARG A 19 -1.65 -1.82 7.14
N GLN A 20 -2.89 -2.02 6.70
CA GLN A 20 -3.29 -3.26 6.03
C GLN A 20 -2.53 -3.41 4.72
N LEU A 21 -2.47 -2.35 3.90
CA LEU A 21 -1.72 -2.35 2.65
C LEU A 21 -0.24 -2.67 2.89
N LEU A 22 0.40 -2.06 3.90
CA LEU A 22 1.79 -2.36 4.24
C LEU A 22 2.00 -3.84 4.62
N HIS A 23 1.09 -4.41 5.41
CA HIS A 23 1.17 -5.81 5.80
C HIS A 23 1.06 -6.74 4.57
N GLU A 24 0.22 -6.40 3.60
CA GLU A 24 0.11 -7.13 2.34
C GLU A 24 1.36 -7.01 1.47
N PHE A 25 1.98 -5.82 1.40
CA PHE A 25 3.28 -5.61 0.74
C PHE A 25 4.36 -6.53 1.34
N TRP A 26 4.45 -6.61 2.66
CA TRP A 26 5.43 -7.49 3.31
C TRP A 26 5.13 -8.97 3.09
N ARG A 27 3.86 -9.39 3.13
CA ARG A 27 3.48 -10.77 2.80
C ARG A 27 3.80 -11.14 1.35
N ALA A 28 3.67 -10.20 0.42
CA ALA A 28 4.06 -10.40 -0.97
C ALA A 28 5.58 -10.51 -1.11
N HIS A 29 6.31 -9.65 -0.41
CA HIS A 29 7.77 -9.68 -0.34
C HIS A 29 8.30 -11.02 0.19
N ASP A 30 7.84 -11.42 1.38
CA ASP A 30 8.33 -12.61 2.07
C ASP A 30 8.05 -13.90 1.25
N ARG A 31 6.91 -13.95 0.53
CA ARG A 31 6.56 -15.08 -0.35
C ARG A 31 7.39 -15.15 -1.63
N ASN A 32 7.84 -14.02 -2.16
CA ASN A 32 8.45 -13.94 -3.49
C ASN A 32 9.90 -13.42 -3.46
N GLN A 33 10.53 -13.40 -2.29
CA GLN A 33 11.90 -12.88 -2.14
C GLN A 33 12.91 -13.58 -3.06
N ASN A 34 12.71 -14.87 -3.34
CA ASN A 34 13.57 -15.69 -4.19
C ASN A 34 13.05 -15.84 -5.63
N ALA A 35 11.91 -15.22 -5.96
CA ALA A 35 11.31 -15.31 -7.29
C ALA A 35 12.06 -14.41 -8.30
N ALA A 36 11.93 -14.73 -9.59
CA ALA A 36 12.47 -13.88 -10.64
C ALA A 36 11.84 -12.48 -10.61
N TYR A 37 12.57 -11.45 -11.08
CA TYR A 37 12.09 -10.07 -11.03
C TYR A 37 10.68 -9.89 -11.62
N ALA A 38 10.41 -10.51 -12.79
CA ALA A 38 9.12 -10.43 -13.46
C ALA A 38 7.97 -11.00 -12.61
N GLU A 39 8.20 -12.11 -11.91
CA GLU A 39 7.20 -12.75 -11.03
C GLU A 39 6.92 -11.90 -9.79
N ARG A 40 7.97 -11.31 -9.20
CA ARG A 40 7.82 -10.34 -8.11
C ARG A 40 6.98 -9.15 -8.58
N TYR A 41 7.30 -8.60 -9.75
CA TYR A 41 6.59 -7.45 -10.32
C TYR A 41 5.09 -7.72 -10.50
N VAL A 42 4.72 -8.85 -11.11
CA VAL A 42 3.31 -9.24 -11.28
C VAL A 42 2.60 -9.36 -9.93
N THR A 43 3.29 -9.86 -8.90
CA THR A 43 2.73 -9.97 -7.55
C THR A 43 2.48 -8.61 -6.88
N PHE A 44 3.38 -7.64 -7.08
CA PHE A 44 3.24 -6.30 -6.50
C PHE A 44 2.30 -5.38 -7.28
N LEU A 45 2.04 -5.66 -8.57
CA LEU A 45 1.17 -4.85 -9.43
C LEU A 45 -0.20 -4.49 -8.82
N PRO A 46 -0.99 -5.43 -8.26
CA PRO A 46 -2.28 -5.08 -7.64
C PRO A 46 -2.12 -4.21 -6.38
N LEU A 47 -1.04 -4.38 -5.62
CA LEU A 47 -0.76 -3.59 -4.43
C LEU A 47 -0.36 -2.16 -4.80
N LEU A 48 0.45 -2.00 -5.85
CA LEU A 48 0.79 -0.70 -6.43
C LEU A 48 -0.46 0.03 -6.97
N GLY A 49 -1.45 -0.70 -7.50
CA GLY A 49 -2.73 -0.15 -7.93
C GLY A 49 -3.66 0.29 -6.79
N ARG A 50 -3.40 -0.16 -5.55
CA ARG A 50 -4.12 0.30 -4.34
C ARG A 50 -3.45 1.52 -3.71
N VAL A 51 -2.12 1.60 -3.80
CA VAL A 51 -1.37 2.80 -3.40
C VAL A 51 -1.91 4.06 -4.08
N THR A 52 -2.33 3.99 -5.34
CA THR A 52 -2.89 5.13 -6.08
C THR A 52 -4.19 5.68 -5.50
N ARG A 53 -4.91 4.88 -4.70
CA ARG A 53 -6.17 5.23 -4.04
C ARG A 53 -5.97 5.93 -2.71
N LEU A 54 -4.76 5.84 -2.14
CA LEU A 54 -4.44 6.51 -0.88
C LEU A 54 -4.52 8.03 -1.07
N SER A 55 -5.20 8.71 -0.17
CA SER A 55 -5.10 10.15 -0.03
C SER A 55 -3.68 10.59 0.37
N THR A 56 -3.37 11.89 0.29
CA THR A 56 -2.05 12.42 0.69
C THR A 56 -1.66 12.09 2.14
N PRO A 57 -2.56 12.24 3.14
CA PRO A 57 -2.25 11.85 4.51
C PRO A 57 -2.01 10.36 4.66
N GLU A 58 -2.83 9.52 4.01
CA GLU A 58 -2.71 8.06 4.05
C GLU A 58 -1.42 7.56 3.41
N TRP A 59 -1.01 8.16 2.29
CA TRP A 59 0.28 7.92 1.67
C TRP A 59 1.43 8.25 2.62
N THR A 60 1.43 9.44 3.22
CA THR A 60 2.48 9.84 4.20
C THR A 60 2.56 8.86 5.36
N ALA A 61 1.42 8.36 5.84
CA ALA A 61 1.36 7.32 6.87
C ALA A 61 1.95 6.00 6.37
N PHE A 62 1.59 5.56 5.16
CA PHE A 62 2.15 4.37 4.51
C PHE A 62 3.67 4.48 4.37
N GLU A 63 4.20 5.60 3.86
CA GLU A 63 5.65 5.81 3.71
C GLU A 63 6.38 5.70 5.06
N SER A 64 5.83 6.32 6.09
CA SER A 64 6.40 6.34 7.43
C SER A 64 6.43 4.94 8.05
N LEU A 65 5.35 4.17 7.89
CA LEU A 65 5.26 2.79 8.36
C LEU A 65 6.23 1.89 7.58
N TYR A 66 6.33 2.05 6.26
CA TYR A 66 7.24 1.29 5.41
C TYR A 66 8.70 1.49 5.82
N ARG A 67 9.14 2.76 5.97
CA ARG A 67 10.51 3.10 6.41
C ARG A 67 10.83 2.51 7.78
N ARG A 68 9.89 2.59 8.73
CA ARG A 68 10.05 2.01 10.08
C ARG A 68 10.24 0.51 10.03
N GLU A 69 9.40 -0.22 9.28
CA GLU A 69 9.50 -1.68 9.23
C GLU A 69 10.71 -2.17 8.45
N HIS A 70 11.11 -1.48 7.39
CA HIS A 70 12.32 -1.85 6.68
C HIS A 70 13.57 -1.69 7.56
N THR A 71 13.62 -0.61 8.35
CA THR A 71 14.69 -0.38 9.36
C THR A 71 14.72 -1.50 10.40
N ARG A 72 13.55 -1.91 10.91
CA ARG A 72 13.40 -3.02 11.87
C ARG A 72 13.88 -4.35 11.30
N ARG A 73 13.58 -4.63 10.03
CA ARG A 73 13.95 -5.87 9.34
C ARG A 73 15.41 -5.92 8.88
N ARG A 74 16.16 -4.80 8.99
CA ARG A 74 17.58 -4.69 8.56
C ARG A 74 17.82 -5.14 7.12
N LEU A 75 16.86 -4.87 6.24
CA LEU A 75 16.97 -5.26 4.84
C LEU A 75 18.06 -4.42 4.14
N PRO A 76 18.76 -4.99 3.14
CA PRO A 76 19.83 -4.28 2.45
C PRO A 76 19.30 -3.00 1.76
N VAL A 77 20.12 -1.95 1.82
CA VAL A 77 19.89 -0.68 1.12
C VAL A 77 19.86 -0.98 -0.38
N GLY A 78 18.76 -0.65 -1.06
CA GLY A 78 18.48 -1.01 -2.46
C GLY A 78 17.21 -1.83 -2.64
N LEU A 79 16.94 -2.81 -1.76
CA LEU A 79 15.67 -3.58 -1.78
C LEU A 79 14.47 -2.73 -1.33
N GLN A 80 14.75 -1.72 -0.48
CA GLN A 80 13.83 -0.69 0.01
C GLN A 80 13.30 0.22 -1.11
N VAL A 81 14.15 0.39 -2.12
CA VAL A 81 14.08 1.50 -3.06
C VAL A 81 13.13 1.12 -4.19
N ASP A 82 13.31 -0.05 -4.80
CA ASP A 82 12.54 -0.43 -5.99
C ASP A 82 11.01 -0.36 -5.79
N TRP A 83 10.47 -0.98 -4.74
CA TRP A 83 9.00 -1.05 -4.57
C TRP A 83 8.42 0.25 -4.01
N MET A 84 9.16 0.95 -3.15
CA MET A 84 8.71 2.21 -2.58
C MET A 84 8.78 3.34 -3.62
N GLU A 85 9.81 3.36 -4.46
CA GLU A 85 9.92 4.28 -5.59
C GLU A 85 8.84 4.03 -6.64
N LEU A 86 8.56 2.75 -6.95
CA LEU A 86 7.43 2.40 -7.82
C LEU A 86 6.09 2.84 -7.23
N ALA A 87 5.86 2.60 -5.94
CA ALA A 87 4.67 3.05 -5.22
C ALA A 87 4.53 4.58 -5.26
N ALA A 88 5.63 5.30 -4.99
CA ALA A 88 5.67 6.76 -5.03
C ALA A 88 5.46 7.33 -6.43
N SER A 89 5.98 6.68 -7.48
CA SER A 89 5.72 7.07 -8.87
C SER A 89 4.24 6.95 -9.19
N ARG A 90 3.63 5.80 -8.92
CA ARG A 90 2.22 5.54 -9.19
C ARG A 90 1.29 6.49 -8.44
N HIS A 91 1.60 6.79 -7.18
CA HIS A 91 0.84 7.74 -6.39
C HIS A 91 0.91 9.17 -6.93
N ARG A 92 2.08 9.59 -7.42
CA ARG A 92 2.23 10.90 -8.08
C ARG A 92 1.49 10.95 -9.41
N GLU A 93 1.56 9.88 -10.21
CA GLU A 93 0.87 9.75 -11.50
C GLU A 93 -0.67 9.76 -11.36
N SER A 94 -1.21 9.23 -10.26
CA SER A 94 -2.66 9.18 -10.04
C SER A 94 -3.25 10.50 -9.55
N ARG A 95 -2.41 11.48 -9.17
CA ARG A 95 -2.89 12.80 -8.79
C ARG A 95 -3.16 13.63 -10.04
N PRO A 96 -4.27 14.39 -10.09
CA PRO A 96 -4.49 15.33 -11.17
C PRO A 96 -3.31 16.30 -11.23
N PRO A 97 -2.84 16.69 -12.42
CA PRO A 97 -1.83 17.73 -12.53
C PRO A 97 -2.37 18.96 -11.82
N THR A 98 -1.65 19.45 -10.82
CA THR A 98 -1.90 20.78 -10.27
C THR A 98 -1.69 21.77 -11.40
N SER A 99 -2.78 22.20 -12.05
CA SER A 99 -2.77 23.34 -12.96
C SER A 99 -2.19 24.52 -12.20
N SER A 100 -0.97 24.92 -12.60
CA SER A 100 -0.37 26.20 -12.22
C SER A 100 -0.71 27.25 -13.28
#